data_AF-Q11M71-F1
#
_entry.id   AF-Q11M71-F1
#
_cell.length_a   1.000
_cell.length_b   1.000
_cell.length_c   1.000
_cell.angle_alpha   90.00
_cell.angle_beta   90.00
_cell.angle_gamma   90.00
#
_symmetry.space_group_name_H-M   'P 1'
#
loop_
_entity.id
_entity.type
_entity.pdbx_description
1 polymer ?
#
loop_
_entity_poly.entity_id
_entity_poly.type
_entity_poly.pdbx_seq_one_letter_code
_entity_poly.pdbx_strand_id
1 'polypeptide(L)'
;MDKAVDVRVTAALKGDAALLVTRAVCNAVYTRPGRTLHVAPGGSDLNAGTAASPWGTIQHAVDQAQPGDTILVHGGVYNETVQITRSGSAEGGFITLMEAPGETAVIDGAGLVQQPYGTRGLITLSGASYVRVKDFELRNYKSESEFIVVGVLVRGSGERIEIRDNVIHEIEANNPPSRGNANALGIAVYGEETSPIRNVIIDGNELFHLKTGRSEALTVGGNVEGWQITNNLVRDNDFIGIDAIGYYIDGTERDRARQGWIAGNTVRNLSSAGNQALTFQAAAVGIYVDGGRDITIERNTVEANDGGIWLLSERPGKNTSNVVARNNLVRFNRDAGILVGGYDESQSGGAEDVTIINNTLLENNGRDVPGIHSGEFQIGHNAHGIRFLNNILYAGEKGYVITKFSPADSSSIAIGHNLYFTSAGGEHTRWFWIDRNFYNDGRPGGDFEAFRSASGDVGSAVEDPDFRDLAMQDLRPGSNSPAIDSGSDLGPAATGLWDNVMGTRVMGSAIDRGAFEMAD
;
A
#
# COMPACT_ATOMS: atom_id res chain seq x y z
N MET A 1 -27.00 -8.09 6.69
CA MET A 1 -26.45 -7.22 7.74
C MET A 1 -25.03 -6.90 7.34
N ASP A 2 -24.66 -5.62 7.35
CA ASP A 2 -23.30 -5.18 7.04
C ASP A 2 -22.32 -5.73 8.09
N LYS A 3 -21.25 -6.39 7.64
CA LYS A 3 -20.24 -6.95 8.55
C LYS A 3 -19.33 -5.82 9.01
N ALA A 4 -19.15 -5.68 10.32
CA ALA A 4 -18.14 -4.79 10.86
C ALA A 4 -16.75 -5.20 10.32
N VAL A 5 -15.95 -4.20 9.95
CA VAL A 5 -14.52 -4.39 9.73
C VAL A 5 -13.84 -4.06 11.03
N ASP A 6 -13.47 -5.11 11.75
CA ASP A 6 -12.70 -5.01 12.98
C ASP A 6 -11.24 -5.27 12.65
N VAL A 7 -10.50 -4.22 12.30
CA VAL A 7 -9.04 -4.29 12.18
C VAL A 7 -8.44 -3.87 13.51
N ARG A 8 -7.74 -4.79 14.17
CA ARG A 8 -6.87 -4.47 15.30
C ARG A 8 -5.50 -4.15 14.78
N VAL A 9 -5.14 -2.88 14.89
CA VAL A 9 -3.88 -2.33 14.41
C VAL A 9 -3.01 -1.94 15.59
N THR A 10 -1.74 -2.31 15.56
CA THR A 10 -0.74 -1.96 16.59
C THR A 10 0.20 -0.91 16.04
N ALA A 11 -0.19 0.38 16.11
CA ALA A 11 0.57 1.46 15.49
C ALA A 11 1.81 1.87 16.28
N ALA A 12 2.93 2.05 15.56
CA ALA A 12 4.12 2.70 16.07
C ALA A 12 4.03 4.20 15.75
N LEU A 13 3.93 5.04 16.79
CA LEU A 13 4.11 6.49 16.67
C LEU A 13 5.48 6.86 17.25
N LYS A 14 6.08 7.95 16.74
CA LYS A 14 7.37 8.46 17.23
C LYS A 14 7.30 8.76 18.74
N GLY A 15 8.27 8.27 19.51
CA GLY A 15 8.67 8.87 20.79
C GLY A 15 8.61 8.01 22.05
N ASP A 16 8.07 6.79 22.05
CA ASP A 16 8.22 5.87 23.19
C ASP A 16 7.79 4.46 22.78
N ALA A 17 8.58 3.42 23.12
CA ALA A 17 8.13 2.03 23.01
C ALA A 17 6.88 1.76 23.89
N ALA A 18 6.59 2.67 24.83
CA ALA A 18 5.41 2.65 25.69
C ALA A 18 4.12 3.20 25.03
N LEU A 19 4.18 3.90 23.89
CA LEU A 19 3.01 4.48 23.21
C LEU A 19 2.48 3.54 22.13
N LEU A 20 2.22 2.30 22.52
CA LEU A 20 1.39 1.39 21.74
C LEU A 20 -0.05 1.88 21.73
N VAL A 21 -0.48 2.49 20.63
CA VAL A 21 -1.90 2.68 20.41
C VAL A 21 -2.40 1.48 19.62
N THR A 22 -3.01 0.53 20.33
CA THR A 22 -3.91 -0.41 19.64
C THR A 22 -5.09 0.41 19.15
N ARG A 23 -5.09 0.74 17.86
CA ARG A 23 -6.25 1.34 17.23
C ARG A 23 -7.16 0.18 16.83
N ALA A 24 -8.12 -0.10 17.70
CA ALA A 24 -9.34 -0.71 17.24
C ALA A 24 -10.03 0.36 16.38
N VAL A 25 -9.79 0.31 15.06
CA VAL A 25 -10.62 1.04 14.11
C VAL A 25 -11.86 0.18 13.89
N CYS A 26 -12.55 -0.11 15.00
CA CYS A 26 -13.83 -0.79 14.96
C CYS A 26 -14.80 0.18 14.33
N ASN A 27 -15.44 -0.26 13.26
CA ASN A 27 -16.72 0.31 12.89
C ASN A 27 -17.72 -0.16 13.96
N ALA A 28 -17.83 0.56 15.09
CA ALA A 28 -19.03 0.44 15.88
C ALA A 28 -20.18 0.64 14.90
N VAL A 29 -21.00 -0.38 14.72
CA VAL A 29 -22.04 -0.36 13.70
C VAL A 29 -22.99 0.78 14.08
N TYR A 30 -22.83 1.97 13.48
CA TYR A 30 -23.81 3.05 13.56
C TYR A 30 -24.98 2.70 12.62
N THR A 31 -25.46 1.45 12.67
CA THR A 31 -26.76 1.10 12.09
C THR A 31 -27.79 1.74 12.99
N ARG A 32 -28.22 2.91 12.56
CA ARG A 32 -29.42 3.55 13.07
C ARG A 32 -30.57 3.16 12.13
N PRO A 33 -31.81 3.15 12.62
CA PRO A 33 -32.95 2.98 11.74
C PRO A 33 -32.94 4.10 10.69
N GLY A 34 -32.83 3.73 9.43
CA GLY A 34 -32.97 4.61 8.27
C GLY A 34 -33.88 3.97 7.24
N ARG A 35 -34.23 4.73 6.20
CA ARG A 35 -35.01 4.22 5.08
C ARG A 35 -34.14 3.33 4.22
N THR A 36 -34.75 2.33 3.60
CA THR A 36 -34.15 1.63 2.47
C THR A 36 -34.67 2.26 1.20
N LEU A 37 -33.76 2.85 0.42
CA LEU A 37 -34.02 3.52 -0.84
C LEU A 37 -33.60 2.58 -1.97
N HIS A 38 -34.46 2.41 -2.98
CA HIS A 38 -34.24 1.44 -4.05
C HIS A 38 -34.02 2.14 -5.39
N VAL A 39 -32.97 1.72 -6.09
CA VAL A 39 -32.64 2.17 -7.46
C VAL A 39 -32.56 0.94 -8.35
N ALA A 40 -33.20 0.94 -9.51
CA ALA A 40 -33.18 -0.20 -10.43
C ALA A 40 -33.18 0.28 -11.89
N PRO A 41 -32.60 -0.50 -12.83
CA PRO A 41 -32.76 -0.21 -14.24
C PRO A 41 -34.25 -0.24 -14.63
N GLY A 42 -34.72 0.78 -15.34
CA GLY A 42 -36.13 0.94 -15.69
C GLY A 42 -37.01 1.55 -14.58
N GLY A 43 -36.43 1.89 -13.43
CA GLY A 43 -37.05 2.78 -12.45
C GLY A 43 -37.25 4.20 -13.01
N SER A 44 -37.93 5.05 -12.25
CA SER A 44 -38.14 6.46 -12.58
C SER A 44 -37.89 7.33 -11.36
N ASP A 45 -37.21 8.46 -11.54
CA ASP A 45 -36.96 9.42 -10.45
C ASP A 45 -38.24 10.16 -10.01
N LEU A 46 -39.38 9.90 -10.66
CA LEU A 46 -40.72 10.29 -10.22
C LEU A 46 -41.36 9.28 -9.26
N ASN A 47 -40.76 8.09 -9.10
CA ASN A 47 -41.25 7.06 -8.19
C ASN A 47 -40.94 7.41 -6.73
N ALA A 48 -41.42 6.58 -5.81
CA ALA A 48 -41.26 6.79 -4.37
C ALA A 48 -39.93 6.26 -3.79
N GLY A 49 -39.07 5.61 -4.59
CA GLY A 49 -37.81 5.02 -4.13
C GLY A 49 -38.01 3.76 -3.28
N THR A 50 -39.16 3.09 -3.38
CA THR A 50 -39.48 1.85 -2.66
C THR A 50 -39.15 0.63 -3.52
N ALA A 51 -39.05 -0.56 -2.93
CA ALA A 51 -38.82 -1.80 -3.70
C ALA A 51 -39.83 -2.04 -4.83
N ALA A 52 -41.10 -1.62 -4.65
CA ALA A 52 -42.15 -1.77 -5.66
C ALA A 52 -42.16 -0.64 -6.71
N SER A 53 -41.54 0.50 -6.40
CA SER A 53 -41.44 1.66 -7.27
C SER A 53 -40.06 2.31 -7.09
N PRO A 54 -39.00 1.68 -7.62
CA PRO A 54 -37.63 2.14 -7.44
C PRO A 54 -37.35 3.39 -8.29
N TRP A 55 -36.38 4.18 -7.86
CA TRP A 55 -35.83 5.28 -8.66
C TRP A 55 -34.99 4.77 -9.83
N GLY A 56 -34.76 5.64 -10.81
CA GLY A 56 -34.08 5.29 -12.06
C GLY A 56 -32.58 5.59 -12.03
N THR A 57 -32.13 6.56 -11.24
CA THR A 57 -30.71 6.97 -11.15
C THR A 57 -30.15 6.85 -9.74
N ILE A 58 -28.86 6.53 -9.66
CA ILE A 58 -28.14 6.47 -8.38
C ILE A 58 -27.98 7.87 -7.80
N GLN A 59 -27.69 8.87 -8.66
CA GLN A 59 -27.57 10.26 -8.22
C GLN A 59 -28.84 10.76 -7.51
N HIS A 60 -30.03 10.47 -8.05
CA HIS A 60 -31.27 10.89 -7.42
C HIS A 60 -31.41 10.31 -6.01
N ALA A 61 -31.08 9.04 -5.82
CA ALA A 61 -31.15 8.40 -4.50
C ALA A 61 -30.17 9.03 -3.50
N VAL A 62 -28.95 9.31 -3.92
CA VAL A 62 -27.95 10.01 -3.11
C VAL A 62 -28.43 11.41 -2.71
N ASP A 63 -29.05 12.14 -3.63
CA ASP A 63 -29.58 13.49 -3.35
C ASP A 63 -30.72 13.47 -2.31
N GLN A 64 -31.48 12.37 -2.22
CA GLN A 64 -32.57 12.20 -1.26
C GLN A 64 -32.16 11.61 0.09
N ALA A 65 -30.96 11.04 0.18
CA ALA A 65 -30.52 10.28 1.35
C ALA A 65 -30.38 11.15 2.61
N GLN A 66 -30.82 10.62 3.74
CA GLN A 66 -30.64 11.19 5.07
C GLN A 66 -29.67 10.31 5.90
N PRO A 67 -29.09 10.83 6.99
CA PRO A 67 -28.29 10.02 7.90
C PRO A 67 -29.00 8.72 8.29
N GLY A 68 -28.29 7.60 8.15
CA GLY A 68 -28.79 6.24 8.43
C GLY A 68 -29.47 5.54 7.25
N ASP A 69 -29.81 6.25 6.17
CA ASP A 69 -30.43 5.64 4.99
C ASP A 69 -29.47 4.67 4.30
N THR A 70 -30.03 3.59 3.75
CA THR A 70 -29.34 2.63 2.88
C THR A 70 -29.92 2.71 1.48
N ILE A 71 -29.09 3.01 0.49
CA ILE A 71 -29.41 2.99 -0.93
C ILE A 71 -29.00 1.63 -1.47
N LEU A 72 -30.00 0.82 -1.84
CA LEU A 72 -29.82 -0.45 -2.53
C LEU A 72 -29.93 -0.24 -4.04
N VAL A 73 -28.84 -0.47 -4.74
CA VAL A 73 -28.76 -0.42 -6.20
C VAL A 73 -28.94 -1.84 -6.73
N HIS A 74 -30.06 -2.09 -7.40
CA HIS A 74 -30.39 -3.39 -7.96
C HIS A 74 -29.54 -3.70 -9.20
N GLY A 75 -29.51 -4.98 -9.57
CA GLY A 75 -28.65 -5.50 -10.64
C GLY A 75 -28.93 -4.83 -11.98
N GLY A 76 -27.86 -4.42 -12.65
CA GLY A 76 -27.94 -3.65 -13.89
C GLY A 76 -26.68 -2.84 -14.19
N VAL A 77 -26.71 -2.15 -15.33
CA VAL A 77 -25.65 -1.24 -15.77
C VAL A 77 -26.14 0.19 -15.69
N TYR A 78 -25.40 1.02 -14.96
CA TYR A 78 -25.66 2.43 -14.71
C TYR A 78 -24.57 3.26 -15.37
N ASN A 79 -24.90 3.90 -16.49
CA ASN A 79 -23.98 4.79 -17.20
C ASN A 79 -24.11 6.23 -16.68
N GLU A 80 -23.63 6.45 -15.46
CA GLU A 80 -23.66 7.75 -14.79
C GLU A 80 -22.42 7.95 -13.90
N THR A 81 -22.18 9.20 -13.49
CA THR A 81 -21.26 9.50 -12.40
C THR A 81 -22.06 9.97 -11.19
N VAL A 82 -21.68 9.53 -10.00
CA VAL A 82 -22.37 9.80 -8.73
C VAL A 82 -21.56 10.77 -7.89
N GLN A 83 -22.17 11.88 -7.48
CA GLN A 83 -21.59 12.89 -6.60
C GLN A 83 -22.31 12.86 -5.24
N ILE A 84 -21.56 12.51 -4.20
CA ILE A 84 -22.02 12.48 -2.81
C ILE A 84 -21.48 13.74 -2.11
N THR A 85 -22.39 14.62 -1.70
CA THR A 85 -22.11 15.80 -0.86
C THR A 85 -22.88 15.76 0.47
N ARG A 86 -23.78 14.78 0.62
CA ARG A 86 -24.54 14.56 1.86
C ARG A 86 -23.73 13.71 2.82
N SER A 87 -23.89 13.99 4.10
CA SER A 87 -23.22 13.27 5.18
C SER A 87 -24.22 12.53 6.05
N GLY A 88 -23.81 11.38 6.59
CA GLY A 88 -24.40 10.82 7.78
C GLY A 88 -23.96 11.59 9.05
N SER A 89 -24.13 10.98 10.21
CA SER A 89 -23.59 11.51 11.47
C SER A 89 -23.40 10.43 12.52
N ALA A 90 -22.76 10.77 13.65
CA ALA A 90 -22.63 9.84 14.77
C ALA A 90 -24.01 9.45 15.37
N GLU A 91 -24.94 10.40 15.42
CA GLU A 91 -26.29 10.20 15.96
C GLU A 91 -27.19 9.47 14.96
N GLY A 92 -27.14 9.90 13.70
CA GLY A 92 -28.02 9.44 12.61
C GLY A 92 -27.49 8.23 11.86
N GLY A 93 -26.21 7.88 11.99
CA GLY A 93 -25.59 6.76 11.30
C GLY A 93 -25.07 7.11 9.92
N PHE A 94 -24.47 6.10 9.27
CA PHE A 94 -23.90 6.22 7.94
C PHE A 94 -24.99 6.33 6.87
N ILE A 95 -24.73 7.10 5.81
CA ILE A 95 -25.38 6.89 4.52
C ILE A 95 -24.64 5.72 3.85
N THR A 96 -25.36 4.65 3.54
CA THR A 96 -24.77 3.46 2.91
C THR A 96 -25.24 3.37 1.46
N LEU A 97 -24.32 3.53 0.51
CA LEU A 97 -24.53 3.25 -0.90
C LEU A 97 -23.97 1.85 -1.18
N MET A 98 -24.82 0.92 -1.58
CA MET A 98 -24.41 -0.46 -1.83
C MET A 98 -25.22 -1.14 -2.92
N GLU A 99 -24.64 -2.17 -3.51
CA GLU A 99 -25.37 -3.14 -4.31
C GLU A 99 -26.48 -3.84 -3.49
N ALA A 100 -27.62 -4.12 -4.12
CA ALA A 100 -28.64 -4.99 -3.56
C ALA A 100 -28.09 -6.41 -3.34
N PRO A 101 -28.18 -7.00 -2.14
CA PRO A 101 -27.48 -8.24 -1.82
C PRO A 101 -27.78 -9.40 -2.79
N GLY A 102 -26.73 -9.94 -3.40
CA GLY A 102 -26.81 -11.09 -4.30
C GLY A 102 -27.17 -10.74 -5.75
N GLU A 103 -27.11 -9.46 -6.11
CA GLU A 103 -27.31 -8.97 -7.47
C GLU A 103 -25.96 -8.60 -8.12
N THR A 104 -25.95 -7.76 -9.15
CA THR A 104 -24.71 -7.25 -9.78
C THR A 104 -24.98 -5.84 -10.29
N ALA A 105 -24.64 -4.82 -9.50
CA ALA A 105 -24.79 -3.42 -9.88
C ALA A 105 -23.46 -2.87 -10.43
N VAL A 106 -23.47 -2.53 -11.72
CA VAL A 106 -22.30 -2.02 -12.43
C VAL A 106 -22.44 -0.52 -12.68
N ILE A 107 -21.47 0.26 -12.21
CA ILE A 107 -21.33 1.68 -12.58
C ILE A 107 -20.32 1.76 -13.73
N ASP A 108 -20.78 2.15 -14.91
CA ASP A 108 -20.02 2.05 -16.16
C ASP A 108 -19.71 3.46 -16.72
N GLY A 109 -18.42 3.75 -16.88
CA GLY A 109 -17.90 5.04 -17.31
C GLY A 109 -17.87 5.30 -18.81
N ALA A 110 -18.35 4.36 -19.64
CA ALA A 110 -18.20 4.45 -21.09
C ALA A 110 -18.81 5.77 -21.62
N GLY A 111 -18.00 6.55 -22.34
CA GLY A 111 -18.43 7.80 -22.98
C GLY A 111 -18.73 8.97 -22.03
N LEU A 112 -18.44 8.86 -20.73
CA LEU A 112 -18.74 9.92 -19.76
C LEU A 112 -17.72 11.07 -19.75
N VAL A 113 -16.52 10.87 -20.29
CA VAL A 113 -15.50 11.93 -20.43
C VAL A 113 -15.82 12.76 -21.69
N GLN A 114 -16.16 14.04 -21.48
CA GLN A 114 -16.47 14.98 -22.56
C GLN A 114 -15.58 16.22 -22.57
N GLN A 115 -14.78 16.41 -21.52
CA GLN A 115 -13.96 17.60 -21.31
C GLN A 115 -12.48 17.21 -21.39
N PRO A 116 -11.60 18.08 -21.91
CA PRO A 116 -10.19 17.76 -22.04
C PRO A 116 -9.43 17.79 -20.70
N TYR A 117 -9.97 18.49 -19.69
CA TYR A 117 -9.35 18.74 -18.40
C TYR A 117 -10.35 18.56 -17.25
N GLY A 118 -9.84 18.23 -16.07
CA GLY A 118 -10.61 18.06 -14.85
C GLY A 118 -10.33 16.72 -14.20
N THR A 119 -10.96 16.50 -13.05
CA THR A 119 -10.85 15.25 -12.29
C THR A 119 -12.22 14.86 -11.81
N ARG A 120 -12.63 13.61 -12.01
CA ARG A 120 -13.92 13.10 -11.54
C ARG A 120 -13.85 11.60 -11.30
N GLY A 121 -14.41 11.15 -10.19
CA GLY A 121 -14.67 9.73 -9.95
C GLY A 121 -15.98 9.26 -10.58
N LEU A 122 -16.11 7.97 -10.90
CA LEU A 122 -17.42 7.35 -11.11
C LEU A 122 -18.29 7.51 -9.87
N ILE A 123 -17.68 7.39 -8.70
CA ILE A 123 -18.23 7.88 -7.43
C ILE A 123 -17.29 8.94 -6.88
N THR A 124 -17.81 10.14 -6.60
CA THR A 124 -17.07 11.24 -5.99
C THR A 124 -17.71 11.66 -4.67
N LEU A 125 -16.97 11.59 -3.57
CA LEU A 125 -17.34 12.15 -2.27
C LEU A 125 -16.62 13.48 -2.08
N SER A 126 -17.37 14.57 -1.94
CA SER A 126 -16.80 15.91 -1.74
C SER A 126 -17.33 16.52 -0.46
N GLY A 127 -16.46 16.73 0.53
CA GLY A 127 -16.88 17.32 1.81
C GLY A 127 -17.81 16.43 2.64
N ALA A 128 -17.87 15.13 2.36
CA ALA A 128 -18.83 14.20 2.95
C ALA A 128 -18.24 13.40 4.12
N SER A 129 -19.07 13.04 5.10
CA SER A 129 -18.70 12.26 6.28
C SER A 129 -19.73 11.17 6.58
N TYR A 130 -19.33 10.10 7.25
CA TYR A 130 -20.20 8.96 7.58
C TYR A 130 -20.87 8.38 6.31
N VAL A 131 -20.05 8.01 5.32
CA VAL A 131 -20.51 7.42 4.06
C VAL A 131 -19.85 6.06 3.84
N ARG A 132 -20.63 5.07 3.39
CA ARG A 132 -20.13 3.78 2.91
C ARG A 132 -20.43 3.63 1.42
N VAL A 133 -19.44 3.19 0.67
CA VAL A 133 -19.55 2.79 -0.75
C VAL A 133 -19.04 1.37 -0.85
N LYS A 134 -19.94 0.42 -1.18
CA LYS A 134 -19.57 -0.99 -1.13
C LYS A 134 -20.28 -1.91 -2.11
N ASP A 135 -19.63 -3.04 -2.37
CA ASP A 135 -20.13 -4.18 -3.16
C ASP A 135 -20.37 -3.85 -4.65
N PHE A 136 -19.80 -2.77 -5.21
CA PHE A 136 -20.01 -2.40 -6.62
C PHE A 136 -18.96 -2.98 -7.56
N GLU A 137 -19.35 -3.20 -8.82
CA GLU A 137 -18.43 -3.20 -9.96
C GLU A 137 -18.33 -1.78 -10.56
N LEU A 138 -17.14 -1.22 -10.68
CA LEU A 138 -16.87 0.07 -11.31
C LEU A 138 -15.92 -0.14 -12.49
N ARG A 139 -16.32 0.27 -13.70
CA ARG A 139 -15.54 -0.04 -14.90
C ARG A 139 -15.63 0.96 -16.05
N ASN A 140 -14.84 0.70 -17.08
CA ASN A 140 -14.92 1.34 -18.41
C ASN A 140 -14.81 2.87 -18.40
N TYR A 141 -14.08 3.45 -17.44
CA TYR A 141 -13.94 4.89 -17.36
C TYR A 141 -12.60 5.34 -17.91
N LYS A 142 -12.63 5.84 -19.16
CA LYS A 142 -11.43 6.03 -19.97
C LYS A 142 -11.33 7.47 -20.46
N SER A 143 -10.12 8.02 -20.44
CA SER A 143 -9.79 9.36 -20.94
C SER A 143 -8.76 9.29 -22.06
N GLU A 144 -8.97 10.12 -23.09
CA GLU A 144 -8.04 10.31 -24.22
C GLU A 144 -7.35 11.69 -24.17
N SER A 145 -7.45 12.38 -23.01
CA SER A 145 -6.92 13.72 -22.75
C SER A 145 -6.37 13.83 -21.31
N GLU A 146 -5.99 15.03 -20.89
CA GLU A 146 -5.54 15.32 -19.52
C GLU A 146 -6.66 15.31 -18.47
N PHE A 147 -7.85 14.77 -18.81
CA PHE A 147 -8.93 14.56 -17.85
C PHE A 147 -8.61 13.33 -17.01
N ILE A 148 -8.60 13.51 -15.69
CA ILE A 148 -8.26 12.48 -14.71
C ILE A 148 -9.53 11.72 -14.34
N VAL A 149 -9.57 10.45 -14.75
CA VAL A 149 -10.65 9.51 -14.43
C VAL A 149 -10.30 8.74 -13.17
N VAL A 150 -11.26 8.61 -12.27
CA VAL A 150 -11.10 7.87 -11.01
C VAL A 150 -12.24 6.86 -10.84
N GLY A 151 -12.01 5.69 -10.26
CA GLY A 151 -13.10 4.80 -9.83
C GLY A 151 -13.87 5.44 -8.67
N VAL A 152 -13.24 5.53 -7.49
CA VAL A 152 -13.79 6.23 -6.31
C VAL A 152 -12.86 7.37 -5.90
N LEU A 153 -13.37 8.60 -5.94
CA LEU A 153 -12.65 9.81 -5.54
C LEU A 153 -13.25 10.38 -4.25
N VAL A 154 -12.43 10.53 -3.21
CA VAL A 154 -12.79 11.27 -1.99
C VAL A 154 -11.93 12.52 -1.93
N ARG A 155 -12.54 13.69 -1.73
CA ARG A 155 -11.82 14.96 -1.75
C ARG A 155 -12.37 16.02 -0.79
N GLY A 156 -11.54 17.02 -0.52
CA GLY A 156 -11.84 18.13 0.39
C GLY A 156 -11.54 17.77 1.84
N SER A 157 -12.54 17.83 2.71
CA SER A 157 -12.47 17.44 4.12
C SER A 157 -13.61 16.47 4.50
N GLY A 158 -13.48 15.73 5.59
CA GLY A 158 -14.53 14.80 6.02
C GLY A 158 -14.07 13.78 7.05
N GLU A 159 -14.97 12.92 7.53
CA GLU A 159 -14.58 11.83 8.42
C GLU A 159 -15.45 10.58 8.31
N ARG A 160 -14.87 9.43 8.66
CA ARG A 160 -15.56 8.12 8.70
C ARG A 160 -16.14 7.76 7.34
N ILE A 161 -15.25 7.41 6.42
CA ILE A 161 -15.58 7.04 5.05
C ILE A 161 -15.13 5.59 4.85
N GLU A 162 -15.99 4.77 4.28
CA GLU A 162 -15.69 3.36 3.98
C GLU A 162 -15.85 3.09 2.49
N ILE A 163 -14.80 2.57 1.87
CA ILE A 163 -14.77 2.10 0.48
C ILE A 163 -14.45 0.62 0.55
N ARG A 164 -15.45 -0.23 0.31
CA ARG A 164 -15.34 -1.64 0.69
C ARG A 164 -15.83 -2.62 -0.35
N ASP A 165 -15.13 -3.74 -0.47
CA ASP A 165 -15.62 -4.91 -1.21
C ASP A 165 -16.02 -4.55 -2.68
N ASN A 166 -15.42 -3.52 -3.27
CA ASN A 166 -15.68 -3.10 -4.65
C ASN A 166 -14.70 -3.77 -5.62
N VAL A 167 -15.14 -3.99 -6.84
CA VAL A 167 -14.34 -4.47 -7.96
C VAL A 167 -14.15 -3.32 -8.96
N ILE A 168 -12.94 -2.81 -9.09
CA ILE A 168 -12.61 -1.62 -9.89
C ILE A 168 -11.62 -2.01 -10.98
N HIS A 169 -12.01 -1.84 -12.25
CA HIS A 169 -11.17 -2.21 -13.37
C HIS A 169 -11.37 -1.33 -14.60
N GLU A 170 -10.42 -1.36 -15.54
CA GLU A 170 -10.51 -0.62 -16.80
C GLU A 170 -10.76 0.90 -16.63
N ILE A 171 -10.13 1.48 -15.59
CA ILE A 171 -9.99 2.93 -15.43
C ILE A 171 -8.68 3.33 -16.10
N GLU A 172 -8.76 4.12 -17.17
CA GLU A 172 -7.64 4.27 -18.11
C GLU A 172 -7.38 5.72 -18.52
N ALA A 173 -6.12 6.14 -18.44
CA ALA A 173 -5.61 7.33 -19.12
C ALA A 173 -4.84 6.92 -20.38
N ASN A 174 -5.45 7.07 -21.54
CA ASN A 174 -4.94 6.58 -22.83
C ASN A 174 -4.20 7.66 -23.65
N ASN A 175 -4.18 8.91 -23.20
CA ASN A 175 -3.46 9.95 -23.92
C ASN A 175 -1.94 9.71 -23.91
N PRO A 176 -1.25 9.85 -25.06
CA PRO A 176 0.21 9.81 -25.10
C PRO A 176 0.81 11.11 -24.51
N PRO A 177 2.10 11.12 -24.14
CA PRO A 177 2.80 12.29 -23.59
C PRO A 177 2.72 13.54 -24.49
N SER A 178 2.61 13.35 -25.81
CA SER A 178 2.44 14.45 -26.77
C SER A 178 1.08 15.17 -26.64
N ARG A 179 0.16 14.64 -25.84
CA ARG A 179 -1.16 15.20 -25.55
C ARG A 179 -1.32 15.53 -24.06
N GLY A 180 -0.22 15.83 -23.38
CA GLY A 180 -0.21 16.26 -21.98
C GLY A 180 -0.11 15.10 -20.99
N ASN A 181 -0.37 15.40 -19.71
CA ASN A 181 -0.25 14.41 -18.64
C ASN A 181 -1.39 13.38 -18.70
N ALA A 182 -1.05 12.10 -18.53
CA ALA A 182 -2.00 11.00 -18.46
C ALA A 182 -2.06 10.47 -17.03
N ASN A 183 -3.21 10.62 -16.37
CA ASN A 183 -3.41 10.18 -14.99
C ASN A 183 -4.80 9.56 -14.86
N ALA A 184 -4.86 8.38 -14.24
CA ALA A 184 -6.09 7.72 -13.85
C ALA A 184 -5.85 6.97 -12.53
N LEU A 185 -6.88 6.80 -11.72
CA LEU A 185 -6.76 6.15 -10.41
C LEU A 185 -7.92 5.19 -10.16
N GLY A 186 -7.68 4.07 -9.49
CA GLY A 186 -8.78 3.20 -9.04
C GLY A 186 -9.52 3.84 -7.87
N ILE A 187 -8.80 4.11 -6.79
CA ILE A 187 -9.30 4.81 -5.59
C ILE A 187 -8.34 5.94 -5.23
N ALA A 188 -8.87 7.13 -4.99
CA ALA A 188 -8.09 8.28 -4.56
C ALA A 188 -8.75 9.00 -3.38
N VAL A 189 -7.99 9.27 -2.32
CA VAL A 189 -8.43 10.07 -1.18
C VAL A 189 -7.50 11.26 -1.00
N TYR A 190 -7.97 12.46 -1.30
CA TYR A 190 -7.18 13.69 -1.23
C TYR A 190 -7.73 14.67 -0.20
N GLY A 191 -6.98 14.87 0.88
CA GLY A 191 -7.24 15.91 1.87
C GLY A 191 -6.75 17.26 1.35
N GLU A 192 -7.62 18.01 0.70
CA GLU A 192 -7.25 19.26 -0.01
C GLU A 192 -7.42 20.51 0.85
N GLU A 193 -8.05 20.39 2.01
CA GLU A 193 -8.41 21.50 2.89
C GLU A 193 -7.59 21.53 4.19
N THR A 194 -7.70 22.64 4.94
CA THR A 194 -7.07 22.78 6.27
C THR A 194 -7.64 21.82 7.29
N SER A 195 -8.93 21.51 7.20
CA SER A 195 -9.58 20.43 7.93
C SER A 195 -9.25 19.09 7.26
N PRO A 196 -8.80 18.07 8.01
CA PRO A 196 -8.39 16.81 7.40
C PRO A 196 -9.57 15.97 6.93
N ILE A 197 -9.29 15.04 6.01
CA ILE A 197 -10.06 13.80 5.91
C ILE A 197 -9.54 12.84 6.98
N ARG A 198 -10.42 12.25 7.80
CA ARG A 198 -10.00 11.31 8.86
C ARG A 198 -10.83 10.05 8.97
N ASN A 199 -10.27 8.99 9.53
CA ASN A 199 -10.97 7.70 9.74
C ASN A 199 -11.49 7.10 8.43
N VAL A 200 -10.61 6.95 7.44
CA VAL A 200 -10.94 6.32 6.15
C VAL A 200 -10.61 4.84 6.21
N ILE A 201 -11.53 4.00 5.77
CA ILE A 201 -11.36 2.55 5.61
C ILE A 201 -11.45 2.21 4.13
N ILE A 202 -10.39 1.64 3.57
CA ILE A 202 -10.36 1.06 2.23
C ILE A 202 -10.07 -0.42 2.40
N ASP A 203 -11.10 -1.26 2.35
CA ASP A 203 -11.01 -2.67 2.77
C ASP A 203 -11.63 -3.64 1.75
N GLY A 204 -10.93 -4.73 1.44
CA GLY A 204 -11.50 -5.83 0.65
C GLY A 204 -11.77 -5.50 -0.83
N ASN A 205 -11.24 -4.39 -1.36
CA ASN A 205 -11.44 -4.04 -2.76
C ASN A 205 -10.49 -4.81 -3.69
N GLU A 206 -10.92 -5.06 -4.92
CA GLU A 206 -10.09 -5.59 -5.99
C GLU A 206 -9.88 -4.52 -7.07
N LEU A 207 -8.62 -4.21 -7.39
CA LEU A 207 -8.23 -3.20 -8.38
C LEU A 207 -7.33 -3.84 -9.44
N PHE A 208 -7.80 -3.94 -10.68
CA PHE A 208 -7.05 -4.61 -11.75
C PHE A 208 -7.30 -4.04 -13.16
N HIS A 209 -6.36 -4.29 -14.08
CA HIS A 209 -6.40 -3.77 -15.46
C HIS A 209 -6.59 -2.25 -15.52
N LEU A 210 -5.98 -1.53 -14.57
CA LEU A 210 -5.95 -0.08 -14.58
C LEU A 210 -4.78 0.38 -15.46
N LYS A 211 -5.02 1.44 -16.25
CA LYS A 211 -3.97 2.20 -16.93
C LYS A 211 -3.85 3.56 -16.28
N THR A 212 -3.10 3.62 -15.20
CA THR A 212 -3.04 4.80 -14.33
C THR A 212 -2.13 5.90 -14.88
N GLY A 213 -1.39 5.60 -15.95
CA GLY A 213 -0.48 6.55 -16.58
C GLY A 213 0.66 6.88 -15.62
N ARG A 214 0.68 8.09 -15.06
CA ARG A 214 1.68 8.54 -14.08
C ARG A 214 1.18 8.54 -12.63
N SER A 215 0.03 7.91 -12.36
CA SER A 215 -0.63 7.87 -11.05
C SER A 215 -0.80 6.44 -10.52
N GLU A 216 -1.54 6.28 -9.42
CA GLU A 216 -1.58 5.06 -8.64
C GLU A 216 -2.93 4.35 -8.73
N ALA A 217 -2.94 3.03 -8.57
CA ALA A 217 -4.19 2.27 -8.48
C ALA A 217 -4.98 2.68 -7.23
N LEU A 218 -4.33 2.83 -6.08
CA LEU A 218 -4.92 3.24 -4.81
C LEU A 218 -4.01 4.26 -4.12
N THR A 219 -4.52 5.47 -3.89
CA THR A 219 -3.73 6.52 -3.23
C THR A 219 -4.49 7.21 -2.08
N VAL A 220 -3.74 7.57 -1.04
CA VAL A 220 -4.16 8.47 0.03
C VAL A 220 -3.15 9.61 0.13
N GLY A 221 -3.59 10.87 0.04
CA GLY A 221 -2.68 12.00 -0.13
C GLY A 221 -3.18 13.32 0.45
N GLY A 222 -2.26 14.24 0.74
CA GLY A 222 -2.60 15.53 1.32
C GLY A 222 -2.93 15.45 2.81
N ASN A 223 -3.84 16.29 3.28
CA ASN A 223 -4.25 16.36 4.69
C ASN A 223 -5.20 15.23 5.09
N VAL A 224 -4.69 13.99 5.08
CA VAL A 224 -5.45 12.77 5.43
C VAL A 224 -4.79 12.10 6.64
N GLU A 225 -5.56 11.84 7.70
CA GLU A 225 -5.03 11.26 8.94
C GLU A 225 -5.89 10.15 9.53
N GLY A 226 -5.27 9.11 10.07
CA GLY A 226 -5.99 8.01 10.69
C GLY A 226 -6.78 7.21 9.65
N TRP A 227 -6.08 6.48 8.80
CA TRP A 227 -6.67 5.72 7.70
C TRP A 227 -6.13 4.30 7.66
N GLN A 228 -6.86 3.41 6.98
CA GLN A 228 -6.45 2.03 6.78
C GLN A 228 -6.74 1.56 5.35
N ILE A 229 -5.78 0.84 4.79
CA ILE A 229 -5.84 0.15 3.50
C ILE A 229 -5.58 -1.32 3.82
N THR A 230 -6.64 -2.13 3.86
CA THR A 230 -6.56 -3.50 4.36
C THR A 230 -7.20 -4.51 3.43
N ASN A 231 -6.61 -5.70 3.35
CA ASN A 231 -7.21 -6.85 2.64
C ASN A 231 -7.58 -6.56 1.16
N ASN A 232 -6.96 -5.57 0.52
CA ASN A 232 -7.22 -5.27 -0.89
C ASN A 232 -6.35 -6.16 -1.78
N LEU A 233 -6.86 -6.50 -2.96
CA LEU A 233 -6.12 -7.15 -4.03
C LEU A 233 -5.86 -6.13 -5.14
N VAL A 234 -4.61 -5.70 -5.28
CA VAL A 234 -4.17 -4.77 -6.34
C VAL A 234 -3.30 -5.54 -7.31
N ARG A 235 -3.75 -5.75 -8.55
CA ARG A 235 -3.03 -6.60 -9.50
C ARG A 235 -3.12 -6.15 -10.95
N ASP A 236 -2.15 -6.54 -11.77
CA ASP A 236 -2.25 -6.42 -13.23
C ASP A 236 -2.52 -4.97 -13.70
N ASN A 237 -1.87 -3.99 -13.05
CA ASN A 237 -1.95 -2.56 -13.41
C ASN A 237 -0.61 -2.07 -13.99
N ASP A 238 -0.65 -0.98 -14.75
CA ASP A 238 0.51 -0.49 -15.51
C ASP A 238 1.44 0.49 -14.76
N PHE A 239 1.17 0.76 -13.49
CA PHE A 239 2.00 1.61 -12.64
C PHE A 239 1.85 1.29 -11.13
N ILE A 240 1.97 2.30 -10.27
CA ILE A 240 2.04 2.15 -8.80
C ILE A 240 0.76 1.51 -8.24
N GLY A 241 0.92 0.60 -7.28
CA GLY A 241 -0.16 -0.13 -6.62
C GLY A 241 -0.84 0.68 -5.52
N ILE A 242 -0.24 0.70 -4.33
CA ILE A 242 -0.74 1.44 -3.16
C ILE A 242 0.25 2.54 -2.82
N ASP A 243 -0.22 3.78 -2.68
CA ASP A 243 0.63 4.90 -2.29
C ASP A 243 0.04 5.77 -1.16
N ALA A 244 0.92 6.24 -0.29
CA ALA A 244 0.64 7.20 0.76
C ALA A 244 1.50 8.45 0.53
N ILE A 245 0.93 9.42 -0.18
CA ILE A 245 1.66 10.56 -0.72
C ILE A 245 1.65 11.79 0.21
N GLY A 246 2.68 12.62 0.09
CA GLY A 246 2.82 13.89 0.78
C GLY A 246 3.62 14.93 -0.01
N TYR A 247 3.36 16.20 0.29
CA TYR A 247 4.02 17.38 -0.25
C TYR A 247 3.69 17.68 -1.73
N TYR A 248 2.51 17.26 -2.19
CA TYR A 248 2.04 17.45 -3.57
C TYR A 248 1.01 18.57 -3.75
N ILE A 249 0.47 19.13 -2.65
CA ILE A 249 -0.53 20.21 -2.68
C ILE A 249 0.12 21.55 -2.33
N ASP A 250 0.62 21.71 -1.11
CA ASP A 250 1.19 22.97 -0.60
C ASP A 250 2.60 22.79 0.01
N GLY A 251 3.11 21.57 0.10
CA GLY A 251 4.45 21.27 0.60
C GLY A 251 4.62 21.47 2.10
N THR A 252 3.55 21.74 2.85
CA THR A 252 3.57 21.89 4.31
C THR A 252 3.54 20.52 5.02
N GLU A 253 3.82 20.49 6.32
CA GLU A 253 3.74 19.25 7.12
C GLU A 253 2.33 18.66 7.23
N ARG A 254 1.30 19.47 6.96
CA ARG A 254 -0.10 19.02 6.93
C ARG A 254 -0.42 18.29 5.62
N ASP A 255 0.23 18.66 4.53
CA ASP A 255 0.11 18.05 3.21
C ASP A 255 0.87 16.72 3.17
N ARG A 256 0.50 15.77 4.03
CA ARG A 256 1.11 14.45 4.11
C ARG A 256 0.10 13.47 4.68
N ALA A 257 -0.15 12.38 3.97
CA ALA A 257 -0.91 11.26 4.51
C ALA A 257 -0.20 10.72 5.77
N ARG A 258 -0.96 10.51 6.84
CA ARG A 258 -0.36 10.16 8.14
C ARG A 258 -1.22 9.31 9.06
N GLN A 259 -0.58 8.71 10.06
CA GLN A 259 -1.24 7.83 11.04
C GLN A 259 -2.00 6.70 10.33
N GLY A 260 -1.35 6.12 9.32
CA GLY A 260 -1.95 5.20 8.36
C GLY A 260 -1.56 3.75 8.57
N TRP A 261 -2.40 2.85 8.07
CA TRP A 261 -2.13 1.42 8.06
C TRP A 261 -2.27 0.82 6.67
N ILE A 262 -1.28 0.05 6.23
CA ILE A 262 -1.33 -0.75 5.01
C ILE A 262 -1.10 -2.21 5.42
N ALA A 263 -2.15 -3.03 5.50
CA ALA A 263 -1.98 -4.40 6.00
C ALA A 263 -2.85 -5.48 5.38
N GLY A 264 -2.31 -6.68 5.26
CA GLY A 264 -3.03 -7.84 4.71
C GLY A 264 -3.36 -7.70 3.22
N ASN A 265 -2.78 -6.72 2.53
CA ASN A 265 -3.02 -6.52 1.11
C ASN A 265 -2.18 -7.51 0.30
N THR A 266 -2.70 -7.90 -0.87
CA THR A 266 -1.92 -8.59 -1.90
C THR A 266 -1.71 -7.62 -3.06
N VAL A 267 -0.46 -7.29 -3.36
CA VAL A 267 -0.10 -6.39 -4.46
C VAL A 267 0.82 -7.12 -5.44
N ARG A 268 0.35 -7.37 -6.67
CA ARG A 268 1.10 -8.23 -7.60
C ARG A 268 1.02 -7.90 -9.07
N ASN A 269 2.05 -8.30 -9.81
CA ASN A 269 2.11 -8.20 -11.27
C ASN A 269 1.89 -6.77 -11.79
N LEU A 270 2.49 -5.79 -11.13
CA LEU A 270 2.50 -4.41 -11.59
C LEU A 270 3.71 -4.15 -12.48
N SER A 271 3.50 -3.50 -13.63
CA SER A 271 4.62 -3.18 -14.52
C SER A 271 4.42 -1.90 -15.32
N SER A 272 5.44 -1.05 -15.31
CA SER A 272 5.57 0.12 -16.18
C SER A 272 5.85 -0.23 -17.64
N ALA A 273 6.12 -1.51 -17.95
CA ALA A 273 6.39 -1.95 -19.30
C ALA A 273 5.18 -1.75 -20.20
N GLY A 274 5.34 -0.97 -21.27
CA GLY A 274 4.26 -0.67 -22.21
C GLY A 274 3.33 0.47 -21.76
N ASN A 275 3.57 1.07 -20.59
CA ASN A 275 2.84 2.26 -20.15
C ASN A 275 3.18 3.44 -21.06
N GLN A 276 2.20 3.82 -21.89
CA GLN A 276 2.31 4.85 -22.91
C GLN A 276 2.63 6.24 -22.34
N ALA A 277 2.30 6.50 -21.07
CA ALA A 277 2.43 7.82 -20.45
C ALA A 277 3.88 8.17 -20.06
N LEU A 278 4.79 7.19 -20.04
CA LEU A 278 6.15 7.36 -19.56
C LEU A 278 7.12 7.68 -20.69
N THR A 279 7.98 8.67 -20.47
CA THR A 279 9.07 9.07 -21.38
C THR A 279 10.45 8.74 -20.84
N PHE A 280 10.50 8.08 -19.68
CA PHE A 280 11.71 7.72 -18.95
C PHE A 280 11.52 6.35 -18.30
N GLN A 281 12.62 5.74 -17.85
CA GLN A 281 12.56 4.49 -17.11
C GLN A 281 12.00 4.75 -15.72
N ALA A 282 10.90 4.07 -15.38
CA ALA A 282 10.29 4.09 -14.06
C ALA A 282 10.08 2.66 -13.57
N ALA A 283 9.53 2.53 -12.36
CA ALA A 283 9.11 1.26 -11.81
C ALA A 283 7.66 1.37 -11.34
N ALA A 284 6.84 0.39 -11.72
CA ALA A 284 5.57 0.15 -11.07
C ALA A 284 5.80 -0.47 -9.68
N VAL A 285 5.78 0.38 -8.64
CA VAL A 285 6.01 -0.02 -7.24
C VAL A 285 4.75 -0.66 -6.65
N GLY A 286 4.91 -1.75 -5.91
CA GLY A 286 3.81 -2.42 -5.20
C GLY A 286 3.21 -1.54 -4.10
N ILE A 287 4.01 -1.22 -3.08
CA ILE A 287 3.60 -0.32 -1.98
C ILE A 287 4.61 0.81 -1.89
N TYR A 288 4.13 2.05 -1.96
CA TYR A 288 4.94 3.25 -1.87
C TYR A 288 4.47 4.11 -0.68
N VAL A 289 5.42 4.69 0.05
CA VAL A 289 5.15 5.81 0.95
C VAL A 289 5.97 6.98 0.45
N ASP A 290 5.39 7.77 -0.45
CA ASP A 290 6.00 8.95 -1.04
C ASP A 290 5.78 10.21 -0.18
N GLY A 291 6.67 10.46 0.79
CA GLY A 291 6.60 11.62 1.68
C GLY A 291 5.56 11.51 2.80
N GLY A 292 4.83 10.40 2.93
CA GLY A 292 3.94 10.12 4.07
C GLY A 292 4.68 10.02 5.43
N ARG A 293 3.92 9.99 6.54
CA ARG A 293 4.50 9.80 7.89
C ARG A 293 3.66 9.04 8.89
N ASP A 294 4.30 8.47 9.90
CA ASP A 294 3.61 7.72 10.97
C ASP A 294 2.72 6.60 10.37
N ILE A 295 3.31 5.80 9.48
CA ILE A 295 2.61 4.74 8.74
C ILE A 295 3.21 3.39 9.12
N THR A 296 2.38 2.35 9.21
CA THR A 296 2.88 0.98 9.26
C THR A 296 2.36 0.16 8.10
N ILE A 297 3.27 -0.64 7.57
CA ILE A 297 3.08 -1.57 6.47
C ILE A 297 3.31 -2.96 7.05
N GLU A 298 2.27 -3.77 7.20
CA GLU A 298 2.44 -5.10 7.80
C GLU A 298 1.60 -6.22 7.19
N ARG A 299 2.13 -7.43 7.22
CA ARG A 299 1.41 -8.64 6.75
C ARG A 299 0.92 -8.52 5.30
N ASN A 300 1.58 -7.71 4.47
CA ASN A 300 1.27 -7.65 3.05
C ASN A 300 2.04 -8.73 2.31
N THR A 301 1.48 -9.18 1.18
CA THR A 301 2.19 -9.96 0.16
C THR A 301 2.41 -9.05 -1.05
N VAL A 302 3.67 -8.76 -1.36
CA VAL A 302 4.07 -7.85 -2.45
C VAL A 302 4.97 -8.58 -3.42
N GLU A 303 4.46 -8.93 -4.60
CA GLU A 303 5.15 -9.86 -5.48
C GLU A 303 5.10 -9.56 -6.98
N ALA A 304 6.15 -9.93 -7.70
CA ALA A 304 6.20 -9.86 -9.16
C ALA A 304 5.92 -8.46 -9.75
N ASN A 305 6.21 -7.40 -9.01
CA ASN A 305 6.10 -6.03 -9.48
C ASN A 305 7.43 -5.56 -10.08
N ASP A 306 7.47 -4.37 -10.68
CA ASP A 306 8.78 -3.76 -10.99
C ASP A 306 9.54 -3.46 -9.68
N GLY A 307 8.91 -2.88 -8.66
CA GLY A 307 9.50 -2.67 -7.33
C GLY A 307 8.59 -3.16 -6.19
N GLY A 308 9.16 -3.61 -5.07
CA GLY A 308 8.38 -4.11 -3.93
C GLY A 308 7.80 -3.01 -3.04
N ILE A 309 8.41 -2.76 -1.88
CA ILE A 309 8.01 -1.72 -0.92
C ILE A 309 9.04 -0.59 -0.91
N TRP A 310 8.68 0.62 -1.35
CA TRP A 310 9.61 1.75 -1.42
C TRP A 310 9.22 2.84 -0.42
N LEU A 311 10.24 3.41 0.24
CA LEU A 311 10.10 4.33 1.36
C LEU A 311 11.03 5.53 1.14
N LEU A 312 10.54 6.56 0.47
CA LEU A 312 11.27 7.81 0.23
C LEU A 312 10.29 8.94 -0.08
N SER A 313 10.73 10.18 -0.05
CA SER A 313 10.00 11.30 -0.65
C SER A 313 10.62 11.64 -1.99
N GLU A 314 9.83 11.80 -3.05
CA GLU A 314 10.33 12.28 -4.35
C GLU A 314 10.56 13.79 -4.35
N ARG A 315 10.06 14.52 -3.34
CA ARG A 315 10.29 15.95 -3.17
C ARG A 315 11.68 16.23 -2.56
N PRO A 316 12.58 16.98 -3.24
CA PRO A 316 13.86 17.37 -2.68
C PRO A 316 13.72 18.11 -1.33
N GLY A 317 14.56 17.74 -0.36
CA GLY A 317 14.56 18.33 0.98
C GLY A 317 13.37 17.93 1.86
N LYS A 318 12.58 16.95 1.44
CA LYS A 318 11.47 16.36 2.20
C LYS A 318 11.74 14.88 2.46
N ASN A 319 11.12 14.34 3.50
CA ASN A 319 11.36 12.95 3.92
C ASN A 319 10.05 12.20 4.05
N THR A 320 10.06 10.90 3.73
CA THR A 320 9.17 9.92 4.36
C THR A 320 9.64 9.69 5.79
N SER A 321 8.74 9.73 6.79
CA SER A 321 9.20 9.70 8.18
C SER A 321 8.37 8.84 9.14
N ASN A 322 9.03 8.23 10.13
CA ASN A 322 8.38 7.38 11.14
C ASN A 322 7.56 6.24 10.52
N VAL A 323 8.17 5.48 9.60
CA VAL A 323 7.50 4.35 8.94
C VAL A 323 8.00 3.03 9.51
N VAL A 324 7.08 2.09 9.76
CA VAL A 324 7.42 0.71 10.11
C VAL A 324 6.98 -0.23 9.01
N ALA A 325 7.89 -1.02 8.46
CA ALA A 325 7.58 -2.12 7.55
C ALA A 325 7.91 -3.44 8.24
N ARG A 326 6.90 -4.26 8.58
CA ARG A 326 7.11 -5.51 9.32
C ARG A 326 6.26 -6.68 8.89
N ASN A 327 6.73 -7.90 9.11
CA ASN A 327 5.97 -9.12 8.87
C ASN A 327 5.40 -9.21 7.43
N ASN A 328 6.04 -8.54 6.47
CA ASN A 328 5.65 -8.58 5.06
C ASN A 328 6.39 -9.70 4.33
N LEU A 329 5.71 -10.27 3.35
CA LEU A 329 6.32 -11.15 2.36
C LEU A 329 6.54 -10.37 1.05
N VAL A 330 7.79 -10.25 0.62
CA VAL A 330 8.16 -9.42 -0.54
C VAL A 330 9.03 -10.22 -1.50
N ARG A 331 8.55 -10.53 -2.70
CA ARG A 331 9.24 -11.53 -3.54
C ARG A 331 9.13 -11.31 -5.04
N PHE A 332 10.12 -11.79 -5.78
CA PHE A 332 10.12 -11.83 -7.24
C PHE A 332 9.95 -10.47 -7.93
N ASN A 333 10.21 -9.36 -7.21
CA ASN A 333 10.15 -8.04 -7.81
C ASN A 333 11.39 -7.83 -8.70
N ARG A 334 11.22 -7.12 -9.81
CA ARG A 334 12.29 -6.96 -10.82
C ARG A 334 13.43 -6.08 -10.30
N ASP A 335 13.10 -5.10 -9.48
CA ASP A 335 14.02 -4.19 -8.82
C ASP A 335 14.06 -4.53 -7.31
N ALA A 336 14.41 -3.57 -6.45
CA ALA A 336 14.58 -3.81 -5.03
C ALA A 336 13.30 -4.36 -4.38
N GLY A 337 13.47 -5.36 -3.49
CA GLY A 337 12.39 -5.87 -2.67
C GLY A 337 11.88 -4.80 -1.72
N ILE A 338 12.75 -4.30 -0.84
CA ILE A 338 12.47 -3.10 -0.03
C ILE A 338 13.52 -2.03 -0.33
N LEU A 339 13.08 -0.80 -0.57
CA LEU A 339 13.96 0.35 -0.80
C LEU A 339 13.67 1.44 0.23
N VAL A 340 14.73 2.03 0.78
CA VAL A 340 14.62 3.19 1.68
C VAL A 340 15.59 4.30 1.28
N GLY A 341 15.11 5.54 1.24
CA GLY A 341 15.88 6.71 0.82
C GLY A 341 15.76 7.04 -0.66
N GLY A 342 16.15 8.26 -1.02
CA GLY A 342 15.98 8.83 -2.35
C GLY A 342 16.85 8.18 -3.44
N TYR A 343 16.42 8.28 -4.69
CA TYR A 343 17.17 7.79 -5.85
C TYR A 343 18.35 8.69 -6.24
N ASP A 344 18.35 9.96 -5.81
CA ASP A 344 19.41 10.94 -6.07
C ASP A 344 19.57 11.92 -4.89
N GLU A 345 20.80 12.32 -4.59
CA GLU A 345 21.12 13.22 -3.47
C GLU A 345 20.40 14.57 -3.54
N SER A 346 20.24 15.12 -4.74
CA SER A 346 19.77 16.48 -4.99
C SER A 346 18.40 16.54 -5.65
N GLN A 347 18.02 15.52 -6.42
CA GLN A 347 16.79 15.48 -7.20
C GLN A 347 15.64 14.76 -6.50
N SER A 348 15.92 14.09 -5.38
CA SER A 348 14.90 13.44 -4.57
C SER A 348 15.03 13.83 -3.10
N GLY A 349 13.97 13.57 -2.34
CA GLY A 349 13.98 13.66 -0.90
C GLY A 349 14.68 12.46 -0.26
N GLY A 350 14.22 12.10 0.94
CA GLY A 350 14.83 11.04 1.72
C GLY A 350 13.84 10.26 2.57
N ALA A 351 14.39 9.55 3.54
CA ALA A 351 13.63 8.80 4.53
C ALA A 351 14.30 8.94 5.89
N GLU A 352 13.51 9.18 6.93
CA GLU A 352 14.00 9.32 8.30
C GLU A 352 13.20 8.46 9.29
N ASP A 353 13.88 7.92 10.30
CA ASP A 353 13.25 7.16 11.39
C ASP A 353 12.38 5.99 10.86
N VAL A 354 12.96 5.20 9.95
CA VAL A 354 12.27 4.05 9.33
C VAL A 354 12.76 2.74 9.94
N THR A 355 11.82 1.89 10.35
CA THR A 355 12.10 0.55 10.90
C THR A 355 11.57 -0.53 9.97
N ILE A 356 12.45 -1.38 9.48
CA ILE A 356 12.15 -2.48 8.57
C ILE A 356 12.56 -3.77 9.27
N ILE A 357 11.57 -4.52 9.77
CA ILE A 357 11.82 -5.61 10.71
C ILE A 357 10.97 -6.85 10.43
N ASN A 358 11.53 -8.04 10.61
CA ASN A 358 10.77 -9.29 10.51
C ASN A 358 10.07 -9.45 9.15
N ASN A 359 10.68 -9.02 8.05
CA ASN A 359 10.16 -9.28 6.70
C ASN A 359 10.88 -10.50 6.10
N THR A 360 10.20 -11.23 5.23
CA THR A 360 10.82 -12.28 4.40
C THR A 360 10.88 -11.78 2.97
N LEU A 361 12.10 -11.64 2.45
CA LEU A 361 12.40 -11.18 1.11
C LEU A 361 12.96 -12.35 0.29
N LEU A 362 12.39 -12.60 -0.88
CA LEU A 362 12.75 -13.75 -1.73
C LEU A 362 12.92 -13.34 -3.20
N GLU A 363 14.12 -13.54 -3.73
CA GLU A 363 14.45 -13.44 -5.15
C GLU A 363 13.93 -12.17 -5.83
N ASN A 364 14.09 -11.03 -5.15
CA ASN A 364 13.94 -9.72 -5.76
C ASN A 364 15.20 -9.39 -6.59
N ASN A 365 15.25 -8.19 -7.18
CA ASN A 365 16.29 -7.80 -8.15
C ASN A 365 16.32 -8.73 -9.38
N GLY A 366 15.15 -9.24 -9.79
CA GLY A 366 14.98 -10.19 -10.88
C GLY A 366 15.11 -9.61 -12.30
N ARG A 367 15.33 -8.29 -12.46
CA ARG A 367 15.50 -7.67 -13.78
C ARG A 367 16.74 -8.23 -14.47
N ASP A 368 16.58 -8.71 -15.70
CA ASP A 368 17.68 -9.21 -16.53
C ASP A 368 18.55 -8.06 -17.07
N VAL A 369 19.33 -7.48 -16.17
CA VAL A 369 20.34 -6.46 -16.46
C VAL A 369 21.66 -6.86 -15.79
N PRO A 370 22.80 -6.70 -16.49
CA PRO A 370 24.10 -7.02 -15.91
C PRO A 370 24.44 -6.17 -14.68
N GLY A 371 25.24 -6.73 -13.78
CA GLY A 371 25.75 -6.04 -12.60
C GLY A 371 24.80 -6.10 -11.40
N ILE A 372 24.95 -5.11 -10.50
CA ILE A 372 24.27 -5.07 -9.21
C ILE A 372 22.78 -4.77 -9.42
N HIS A 373 22.50 -3.66 -10.12
CA HIS A 373 21.19 -3.03 -10.33
C HIS A 373 20.45 -2.64 -9.04
N SER A 374 20.11 -3.61 -8.19
CA SER A 374 19.48 -3.43 -6.88
C SER A 374 19.85 -4.59 -5.92
N GLY A 375 19.06 -4.83 -4.88
CA GLY A 375 19.20 -5.98 -3.99
C GLY A 375 17.87 -6.36 -3.34
N GLU A 376 17.87 -7.38 -2.48
CA GLU A 376 16.68 -7.67 -1.64
C GLU A 376 16.31 -6.42 -0.83
N PHE A 377 17.29 -5.83 -0.14
CA PHE A 377 17.17 -4.52 0.51
C PHE A 377 18.11 -3.48 -0.12
N GLN A 378 17.56 -2.32 -0.46
CA GLN A 378 18.31 -1.19 -1.01
C GLN A 378 18.22 0.06 -0.15
N ILE A 379 19.38 0.68 0.09
CA ILE A 379 19.51 1.97 0.76
C ILE A 379 19.96 3.02 -0.26
N GLY A 380 19.11 4.01 -0.48
CA GLY A 380 19.36 5.17 -1.34
C GLY A 380 20.06 6.32 -0.63
N HIS A 381 19.88 7.52 -1.20
CA HIS A 381 20.35 8.79 -0.66
C HIS A 381 19.42 9.32 0.45
N ASN A 382 19.91 10.28 1.23
CA ASN A 382 19.11 11.01 2.23
C ASN A 382 18.37 10.10 3.24
N ALA A 383 18.97 8.95 3.57
CA ALA A 383 18.43 7.99 4.53
C ALA A 383 19.06 8.20 5.91
N HIS A 384 18.24 8.43 6.94
CA HIS A 384 18.69 8.70 8.31
C HIS A 384 17.88 7.90 9.34
N GLY A 385 18.50 7.41 10.41
CA GLY A 385 17.77 6.73 11.48
C GLY A 385 17.08 5.44 11.01
N ILE A 386 17.74 4.67 10.14
CA ILE A 386 17.19 3.46 9.53
C ILE A 386 17.51 2.25 10.42
N ARG A 387 16.53 1.41 10.69
CA ARG A 387 16.70 0.14 11.41
C ARG A 387 16.27 -1.02 10.52
N PHE A 388 17.18 -1.93 10.20
CA PHE A 388 16.93 -3.10 9.37
C PHE A 388 17.28 -4.39 10.13
N LEU A 389 16.29 -5.00 10.77
CA LEU A 389 16.49 -6.01 11.81
C LEU A 389 15.64 -7.27 11.62
N ASN A 390 16.13 -8.45 12.02
CA ASN A 390 15.36 -9.71 12.04
C ASN A 390 14.72 -10.12 10.70
N ASN A 391 15.21 -9.64 9.56
CA ASN A 391 14.65 -10.01 8.26
C ASN A 391 15.30 -11.30 7.75
N ILE A 392 14.57 -12.08 6.94
CA ILE A 392 15.16 -13.14 6.10
C ILE A 392 15.28 -12.58 4.69
N LEU A 393 16.49 -12.62 4.11
CA LEU A 393 16.77 -12.20 2.74
C LEU A 393 17.34 -13.38 1.98
N TYR A 394 16.55 -13.92 1.06
CA TYR A 394 16.92 -15.02 0.19
C TYR A 394 17.09 -14.48 -1.22
N ALA A 395 18.32 -14.19 -1.64
CA ALA A 395 18.59 -13.56 -2.92
C ALA A 395 18.56 -14.55 -4.11
N GLY A 396 18.16 -14.05 -5.28
CA GLY A 396 18.27 -14.77 -6.55
C GLY A 396 19.72 -14.95 -7.03
N GLU A 397 19.90 -15.37 -8.28
CA GLU A 397 21.22 -15.71 -8.86
C GLU A 397 22.27 -14.59 -8.77
N LYS A 398 21.84 -13.32 -8.77
CA LYS A 398 22.76 -12.17 -8.60
C LYS A 398 23.39 -12.12 -7.21
N GLY A 399 22.73 -12.68 -6.20
CA GLY A 399 23.23 -12.85 -4.83
C GLY A 399 23.21 -11.61 -3.94
N TYR A 400 22.72 -10.46 -4.40
CA TYR A 400 22.76 -9.20 -3.65
C TYR A 400 21.63 -9.10 -2.61
N VAL A 401 21.97 -9.37 -1.34
CA VAL A 401 21.02 -9.24 -0.21
C VAL A 401 20.90 -7.78 0.24
N ILE A 402 21.99 -7.02 0.30
CA ILE A 402 21.95 -5.59 0.65
C ILE A 402 22.76 -4.78 -0.36
N THR A 403 22.18 -3.68 -0.82
CA THR A 403 22.87 -2.68 -1.62
C THR A 403 22.69 -1.29 -1.04
N LYS A 404 23.79 -0.57 -0.82
CA LYS A 404 23.80 0.86 -0.49
C LYS A 404 24.65 1.59 -1.49
N PHE A 405 24.09 2.55 -2.22
CA PHE A 405 24.83 3.29 -3.26
C PHE A 405 25.29 4.68 -2.80
N SER A 406 24.65 5.25 -1.79
CA SER A 406 24.99 6.60 -1.32
C SER A 406 26.25 6.61 -0.45
N PRO A 407 27.20 7.56 -0.64
CA PRO A 407 28.36 7.73 0.24
C PRO A 407 28.05 8.47 1.55
N ALA A 408 26.80 8.89 1.76
CA ALA A 408 26.39 9.59 2.98
C ALA A 408 26.62 8.75 4.24
N ASP A 409 26.84 9.45 5.36
CA ASP A 409 27.15 8.88 6.67
C ASP A 409 26.16 7.77 7.05
N SER A 410 26.72 6.63 7.44
CA SER A 410 25.97 5.42 7.81
C SER A 410 25.82 5.25 9.32
N SER A 411 26.33 6.17 10.13
CA SER A 411 26.30 6.10 11.61
C SER A 411 24.88 5.98 12.19
N SER A 412 23.87 6.43 11.45
CA SER A 412 22.45 6.36 11.82
C SER A 412 21.70 5.14 11.24
N ILE A 413 22.41 4.24 10.56
CA ILE A 413 21.84 3.01 9.98
C ILE A 413 22.23 1.84 10.88
N ALA A 414 21.23 1.16 11.43
CA ALA A 414 21.41 -0.05 12.23
C ALA A 414 20.97 -1.27 11.43
N ILE A 415 21.91 -2.17 11.15
CA ILE A 415 21.67 -3.48 10.53
C ILE A 415 21.98 -4.55 11.57
N GLY A 416 21.17 -5.59 11.66
CA GLY A 416 21.44 -6.66 12.61
C GLY A 416 20.40 -7.77 12.66
N HIS A 417 20.81 -8.92 13.21
CA HIS A 417 19.95 -10.09 13.40
C HIS A 417 19.22 -10.56 12.13
N ASN A 418 19.73 -10.25 10.93
CA ASN A 418 19.15 -10.71 9.68
C ASN A 418 19.70 -12.09 9.32
N LEU A 419 18.95 -12.84 8.52
CA LEU A 419 19.40 -14.11 7.94
C LEU A 419 19.57 -13.93 6.44
N TYR A 420 20.77 -14.18 5.95
CA TYR A 420 21.13 -14.01 4.54
C TYR A 420 21.35 -15.36 3.87
N PHE A 421 20.74 -15.56 2.70
CA PHE A 421 21.00 -16.74 1.89
C PHE A 421 20.76 -16.43 0.40
N THR A 422 21.07 -17.38 -0.48
CA THR A 422 20.78 -17.24 -1.91
C THR A 422 20.34 -18.56 -2.52
N SER A 423 19.65 -18.48 -3.66
CA SER A 423 19.29 -19.62 -4.53
C SER A 423 20.50 -20.47 -4.98
N ALA A 424 21.70 -19.88 -4.99
CA ALA A 424 22.93 -20.56 -5.38
C ALA A 424 23.72 -21.11 -4.17
N GLY A 425 23.28 -20.87 -2.93
CA GLY A 425 24.00 -21.22 -1.70
C GLY A 425 24.50 -19.98 -0.93
N GLY A 426 24.81 -20.17 0.36
CA GLY A 426 25.21 -19.07 1.25
C GLY A 426 26.54 -18.42 0.85
N GLU A 427 27.44 -19.17 0.22
CA GLU A 427 28.73 -18.70 -0.30
C GLU A 427 28.60 -17.71 -1.47
N HIS A 428 27.43 -17.68 -2.11
CA HIS A 428 27.10 -16.76 -3.20
C HIS A 428 26.47 -15.45 -2.72
N THR A 429 26.30 -15.28 -1.42
CA THR A 429 25.76 -14.04 -0.81
C THR A 429 26.69 -12.86 -1.07
N ARG A 430 26.11 -11.73 -1.47
CA ARG A 430 26.83 -10.48 -1.79
C ARG A 430 26.20 -9.29 -1.10
N TRP A 431 27.05 -8.33 -0.76
CA TRP A 431 26.66 -7.02 -0.28
C TRP A 431 27.38 -5.97 -1.11
N PHE A 432 26.66 -4.92 -1.49
CA PHE A 432 27.27 -3.71 -2.01
C PHE A 432 27.11 -2.59 -0.99
N TRP A 433 28.22 -2.01 -0.55
CA TRP A 433 28.21 -0.93 0.43
C TRP A 433 29.06 0.22 -0.07
N ILE A 434 28.36 1.30 -0.46
CA ILE A 434 28.89 2.57 -0.96
C ILE A 434 29.60 2.43 -2.30
N ASP A 435 30.85 1.98 -2.29
CA ASP A 435 31.73 1.85 -3.45
C ASP A 435 32.40 0.47 -3.50
N ARG A 436 31.99 -0.45 -2.61
CA ARG A 436 32.66 -1.72 -2.39
C ARG A 436 31.70 -2.90 -2.44
N ASN A 437 32.12 -3.94 -3.17
CA ASN A 437 31.48 -5.25 -3.13
C ASN A 437 32.12 -6.15 -2.06
N PHE A 438 31.28 -6.89 -1.35
CA PHE A 438 31.62 -7.95 -0.41
C PHE A 438 30.99 -9.26 -0.89
N TYR A 439 31.72 -10.36 -0.76
CA TYR A 439 31.39 -11.68 -1.28
C TYR A 439 31.60 -12.72 -0.19
N ASN A 440 30.62 -13.58 0.04
CA ASN A 440 30.75 -14.66 1.03
C ASN A 440 31.51 -15.89 0.48
N ASP A 441 32.52 -15.71 -0.36
CA ASP A 441 33.21 -16.81 -1.06
C ASP A 441 34.50 -17.29 -0.34
N GLY A 442 34.66 -16.92 0.94
CA GLY A 442 35.80 -17.29 1.78
C GLY A 442 37.11 -16.56 1.45
N ARG A 443 37.10 -15.56 0.55
CA ARG A 443 38.30 -14.77 0.24
C ARG A 443 38.59 -13.75 1.36
N PRO A 444 39.84 -13.66 1.85
CA PRO A 444 40.19 -12.74 2.92
C PRO A 444 39.91 -11.28 2.57
N GLY A 445 39.32 -10.55 3.53
CA GLY A 445 39.21 -9.10 3.51
C GLY A 445 38.06 -8.55 2.67
N GLY A 446 37.29 -9.39 1.98
CA GLY A 446 36.06 -9.01 1.26
C GLY A 446 34.84 -9.86 1.64
N ASP A 447 34.92 -10.57 2.76
CA ASP A 447 33.92 -11.52 3.26
C ASP A 447 32.84 -10.85 4.12
N PHE A 448 31.98 -11.68 4.72
CA PHE A 448 30.91 -11.21 5.59
C PHE A 448 31.43 -10.42 6.81
N GLU A 449 32.56 -10.81 7.41
CA GLU A 449 33.15 -10.07 8.54
C GLU A 449 33.69 -8.69 8.12
N ALA A 450 34.22 -8.57 6.90
CA ALA A 450 34.57 -7.28 6.33
C ALA A 450 33.33 -6.40 6.09
N PHE A 451 32.22 -6.99 5.62
CA PHE A 451 30.94 -6.27 5.48
C PHE A 451 30.42 -5.79 6.84
N ARG A 452 30.44 -6.66 7.87
CA ARG A 452 30.02 -6.30 9.23
C ARG A 452 30.84 -5.15 9.80
N SER A 453 32.15 -5.17 9.58
CA SER A 453 33.04 -4.08 9.98
C SER A 453 32.72 -2.76 9.28
N ALA A 454 32.30 -2.80 8.01
CA ALA A 454 31.98 -1.61 7.22
C ALA A 454 30.57 -1.05 7.47
N SER A 455 29.61 -1.92 7.77
CA SER A 455 28.19 -1.58 7.95
C SER A 455 27.77 -1.40 9.40
N GLY A 456 28.53 -1.96 10.34
CA GLY A 456 28.12 -2.07 11.75
C GLY A 456 27.14 -3.20 12.02
N ASP A 457 26.99 -4.16 11.10
CA ASP A 457 26.05 -5.29 11.25
C ASP A 457 26.39 -6.21 12.45
N VAL A 458 25.41 -6.41 13.32
CA VAL A 458 25.48 -7.22 14.55
C VAL A 458 24.44 -8.33 14.57
N GLY A 459 24.87 -9.56 14.84
CA GLY A 459 23.97 -10.70 15.07
C GLY A 459 23.34 -11.31 13.82
N SER A 460 23.59 -10.76 12.62
CA SER A 460 23.18 -11.39 11.37
C SER A 460 24.01 -12.64 11.06
N ALA A 461 23.46 -13.55 10.27
CA ALA A 461 24.08 -14.82 9.89
C ALA A 461 23.86 -15.11 8.40
N VAL A 462 24.77 -15.90 7.81
CA VAL A 462 24.66 -16.40 6.43
C VAL A 462 24.41 -17.90 6.48
N GLU A 463 23.14 -18.28 6.60
CA GLU A 463 22.72 -19.67 6.77
C GLU A 463 21.40 -19.90 6.03
N ASP A 464 21.16 -21.14 5.61
CA ASP A 464 19.92 -21.51 4.91
C ASP A 464 18.72 -21.33 5.85
N PRO A 465 17.70 -20.54 5.48
CA PRO A 465 16.48 -20.43 6.28
C PRO A 465 15.69 -21.74 6.41
N ASP A 466 16.04 -22.81 5.69
CA ASP A 466 15.39 -24.13 5.79
C ASP A 466 13.87 -23.99 5.66
N PHE A 467 13.41 -23.26 4.63
CA PHE A 467 11.97 -23.07 4.41
C PHE A 467 11.27 -24.42 4.23
N ARG A 468 10.06 -24.55 4.79
CA ARG A 468 9.28 -25.80 4.79
C ARG A 468 9.13 -26.42 3.41
N ASP A 469 8.82 -25.59 2.41
CA ASP A 469 8.73 -26.03 1.01
C ASP A 469 8.95 -24.84 0.07
N LEU A 470 10.21 -24.57 -0.25
CA LEU A 470 10.57 -23.49 -1.18
C LEU A 470 9.99 -23.68 -2.58
N ALA A 471 9.86 -24.93 -3.06
CA ALA A 471 9.32 -25.23 -4.39
C ALA A 471 7.83 -24.89 -4.50
N MET A 472 7.09 -25.08 -3.42
CA MET A 472 5.69 -24.65 -3.28
C MET A 472 5.56 -23.22 -2.73
N GLN A 473 6.69 -22.52 -2.53
CA GLN A 473 6.77 -21.17 -1.99
C GLN A 473 6.12 -21.02 -0.60
N ASP A 474 6.17 -22.08 0.20
CA ASP A 474 5.89 -22.03 1.64
C ASP A 474 7.14 -21.54 2.38
N LEU A 475 7.18 -20.23 2.62
CA LEU A 475 8.33 -19.52 3.19
C LEU A 475 8.29 -19.44 4.71
N ARG A 476 7.50 -20.31 5.35
CA ARG A 476 7.59 -20.54 6.79
C ARG A 476 8.89 -21.29 7.10
N PRO A 477 9.64 -20.90 8.15
CA PRO A 477 10.78 -21.66 8.63
C PRO A 477 10.42 -23.14 8.93
N GLY A 478 11.29 -24.05 8.52
CA GLY A 478 11.29 -25.46 8.89
C GLY A 478 11.77 -25.68 10.32
N SER A 479 11.60 -26.89 10.85
CA SER A 479 11.86 -27.17 12.27
C SER A 479 13.33 -27.05 12.69
N ASN A 480 14.27 -27.08 11.75
CA ASN A 480 15.70 -26.90 12.02
C ASN A 480 16.21 -25.54 11.57
N SER A 481 15.30 -24.62 11.20
CA SER A 481 15.68 -23.34 10.66
C SER A 481 16.46 -22.51 11.68
N PRO A 482 17.58 -21.90 11.28
CA PRO A 482 18.30 -20.94 12.12
C PRO A 482 17.51 -19.64 12.33
N ALA A 483 16.36 -19.47 11.67
CA ALA A 483 15.47 -18.34 11.90
C ALA A 483 14.71 -18.44 13.23
N ILE A 484 14.49 -19.66 13.76
CA ILE A 484 13.69 -19.90 14.96
C ILE A 484 14.41 -19.37 16.21
N ASP A 485 13.71 -18.65 17.09
CA ASP A 485 14.18 -18.18 18.40
C ASP A 485 15.52 -17.40 18.33
N SER A 486 15.78 -16.70 17.23
CA SER A 486 17.11 -16.14 16.93
C SER A 486 17.12 -14.63 16.65
N GLY A 487 15.95 -14.00 16.64
CA GLY A 487 15.76 -12.57 16.43
C GLY A 487 15.94 -11.76 17.71
N SER A 488 16.03 -10.44 17.54
CA SER A 488 16.02 -9.47 18.63
C SER A 488 14.60 -8.97 18.90
N ASP A 489 14.07 -9.20 20.10
CA ASP A 489 12.77 -8.62 20.48
C ASP A 489 12.91 -7.13 20.79
N LEU A 490 12.33 -6.29 19.93
CA LEU A 490 12.27 -4.84 20.08
C LEU A 490 11.00 -4.37 20.83
N GLY A 491 10.22 -5.31 21.36
CA GLY A 491 8.94 -5.10 21.99
C GLY A 491 7.78 -4.96 20.99
N PRO A 492 6.54 -5.17 21.47
CA PRO A 492 5.33 -5.27 20.63
C PRO A 492 5.03 -4.00 19.81
N ALA A 493 5.61 -2.84 20.18
CA ALA A 493 5.52 -1.61 19.39
C ALA A 493 6.18 -1.73 18.03
N ALA A 494 7.38 -2.30 18.00
CA ALA A 494 8.14 -2.49 16.78
C ALA A 494 7.72 -3.77 16.06
N THR A 495 7.66 -4.90 16.77
CA THR A 495 7.46 -6.24 16.18
C THR A 495 6.00 -6.54 15.83
N GLY A 496 5.05 -5.86 16.48
CA GLY A 496 3.62 -6.10 16.31
C GLY A 496 3.14 -7.31 17.09
N LEU A 497 1.81 -7.47 17.17
CA LEU A 497 1.19 -8.58 17.90
C LEU A 497 1.08 -9.85 17.06
N TRP A 498 1.10 -9.69 15.73
CA TRP A 498 0.76 -10.74 14.77
C TRP A 498 1.81 -10.87 13.68
N ASP A 499 2.16 -12.11 13.36
CA ASP A 499 2.99 -12.47 12.20
C ASP A 499 2.18 -12.35 10.89
N ASN A 500 2.79 -12.71 9.76
CA ASN A 500 2.15 -12.60 8.44
C ASN A 500 0.81 -13.35 8.32
N VAL A 501 0.64 -14.48 8.99
CA VAL A 501 -0.57 -15.33 8.93
C VAL A 501 -1.51 -15.11 10.12
N MET A 502 -1.33 -14.00 10.84
CA MET A 502 -2.11 -13.66 12.05
C MET A 502 -1.88 -14.62 13.23
N GLY A 503 -0.77 -15.35 13.24
CA GLY A 503 -0.25 -16.06 14.41
C GLY A 503 0.38 -15.09 15.41
N THR A 504 0.43 -15.48 16.69
CA THR A 504 1.09 -14.67 17.73
C THR A 504 2.56 -14.47 17.37
N ARG A 505 3.03 -13.21 17.40
CA ARG A 505 4.35 -12.88 16.85
C ARG A 505 5.55 -13.15 17.75
N VAL A 506 5.37 -13.22 19.07
CA VAL A 506 6.48 -13.57 19.95
C VAL A 506 6.05 -14.81 20.70
N MET A 507 6.62 -15.94 20.32
CA MET A 507 6.49 -17.24 20.97
C MET A 507 7.89 -17.72 21.40
N GLY A 508 7.97 -18.89 22.04
CA GLY A 508 9.26 -19.50 22.36
C GLY A 508 10.14 -18.68 23.32
N SER A 509 11.46 -18.78 23.11
CA SER A 509 12.47 -18.11 23.92
C SER A 509 12.91 -16.76 23.35
N ALA A 510 12.69 -16.51 22.05
CA ALA A 510 12.89 -15.23 21.38
C ALA A 510 12.02 -15.14 20.13
N ILE A 511 11.91 -13.94 19.54
CA ILE A 511 11.19 -13.76 18.28
C ILE A 511 11.91 -14.45 17.11
N ASP A 512 11.17 -15.05 16.18
CA ASP A 512 11.74 -15.61 14.96
C ASP A 512 12.16 -14.51 13.98
N ARG A 513 13.17 -14.79 13.14
CA ARG A 513 13.52 -13.95 11.99
C ARG A 513 12.54 -14.18 10.84
N GLY A 514 12.31 -13.17 10.02
CA GLY A 514 11.41 -13.24 8.86
C GLY A 514 9.95 -12.99 9.22
N ALA A 515 9.04 -13.21 8.28
CA ALA A 515 7.64 -12.79 8.37
C ALA A 515 6.72 -13.70 9.18
N PHE A 516 7.16 -14.91 9.51
CA PHE A 516 6.37 -15.93 10.20
C PHE A 516 6.94 -16.20 11.59
N GLU A 517 6.09 -16.58 12.53
CA GLU A 517 6.49 -17.07 13.85
C GLU A 517 6.11 -18.55 13.95
N MET A 518 7.04 -19.37 14.42
CA MET A 518 6.87 -20.81 14.54
C MET A 518 6.58 -21.17 15.99
N ALA A 519 5.57 -22.02 16.21
CA ALA A 519 5.39 -22.66 17.50
C ALA A 519 6.35 -23.86 17.61
N ASP A 520 6.95 -24.03 18.79
CA ASP A 520 7.78 -25.18 19.16
C ASP A 520 7.15 -26.55 18.83
#